data_AF-A0A536SKB8-F1
#
_entry.id   AF-A0A536SKB8-F1
#
_cell.length_a   1.000
_cell.length_b   1.000
_cell.length_c   1.000
_cell.angle_alpha   90.00
_cell.angle_beta   90.00
_cell.angle_gamma   90.00
#
_symmetry.space_group_name_H-M   'P 1'
#
loop_
_entity.id
_entity.type
_entity.pdbx_description
1 polymer ?
#
loop_
_entity_poly.entity_id
_entity_poly.type
_entity_poly.pdbx_seq_one_letter_code
_entity_poly.pdbx_strand_id
1 'polypeptide(L)'
;MRGAWIATAALVLVACTPMQWVRQDVTPEQAIADEELCRQAAWQEANFRTLGYGPFGPWLHRDVFGRPLFYPPGGAFFDPYMARSFDESRLWDFCMRSKGYQLQPAPK
;
A
#
# COMPACT_ATOMS: atom_id res chain seq x y z
N MET A 1 48.57 -1.55 -6.08
CA MET A 1 47.27 -1.34 -6.73
C MET A 1 46.21 -2.29 -6.14
N ARG A 2 45.71 -2.03 -4.93
CA ARG A 2 44.77 -2.93 -4.22
C ARG A 2 43.79 -2.17 -3.29
N GLY A 3 43.59 -0.87 -3.49
CA GLY A 3 42.82 -0.01 -2.58
C GLY A 3 41.55 0.61 -3.16
N ALA A 4 41.28 0.45 -4.46
CA ALA A 4 40.22 1.22 -5.13
C ALA A 4 38.82 0.57 -5.08
N TRP A 5 38.68 -0.64 -4.53
CA TRP A 5 37.43 -1.40 -4.63
C TRP A 5 36.47 -1.20 -3.44
N ILE A 6 36.93 -0.64 -2.32
CA ILE A 6 36.09 -0.47 -1.11
C ILE A 6 35.31 0.86 -1.14
N ALA A 7 35.76 1.85 -1.91
CA ALA A 7 35.14 3.18 -1.93
C ALA A 7 33.76 3.24 -2.63
N THR A 8 33.45 2.29 -3.51
CA THR A 8 32.21 2.30 -4.31
C THR A 8 31.01 1.68 -3.57
N ALA A 9 31.23 0.90 -2.52
CA ALA A 9 30.16 0.20 -1.79
C ALA A 9 29.39 1.10 -0.80
N ALA A 10 29.92 2.28 -0.45
CA ALA A 10 29.31 3.16 0.55
C ALA A 10 28.31 4.19 -0.01
N LEU A 11 28.25 4.36 -1.34
CA LEU A 11 27.42 5.40 -1.99
C LEU A 11 26.02 4.92 -2.40
N VAL A 12 25.66 3.66 -2.11
CA VAL A 12 24.31 3.11 -2.35
C VAL A 12 23.49 3.08 -1.05
N LEU A 13 23.70 4.04 -0.16
CA LEU A 13 22.69 4.39 0.84
C LEU A 13 21.58 5.16 0.13
N VAL A 14 20.70 4.36 -0.47
CA VAL A 14 19.31 4.62 -0.84
C VAL A 14 18.82 5.95 -0.25
N ALA A 15 18.58 6.92 -1.13
CA ALA A 15 17.86 8.14 -0.80
C ALA A 15 16.41 7.79 -0.42
N CYS A 16 16.19 7.40 0.83
CA CYS A 16 14.87 7.26 1.41
C CYS A 16 14.38 8.68 1.76
N THR A 17 13.87 9.40 0.76
CA THR A 17 13.17 10.67 1.03
C THR A 17 11.81 10.33 1.62
N PRO A 18 11.54 10.64 2.90
CA PRO A 18 10.25 10.35 3.50
C PRO A 18 9.18 11.10 2.71
N MET A 19 8.08 10.42 2.41
CA MET A 19 6.94 11.03 1.74
C MET A 19 5.94 11.50 2.80
N GLN A 20 5.34 12.66 2.58
CA GLN A 20 4.33 13.23 3.46
C GLN A 20 3.10 13.67 2.67
N TRP A 21 1.93 13.58 3.30
CA TRP A 21 0.69 14.09 2.75
C TRP A 21 0.60 15.59 2.98
N VAL A 22 0.51 16.37 1.90
CA VAL A 22 0.47 17.84 1.97
C VAL A 22 -0.80 18.35 1.32
N ARG A 23 -1.45 19.29 2.00
CA ARG A 23 -2.55 20.12 1.49
C ARG A 23 -2.36 21.53 2.08
N GLN A 24 -2.36 22.56 1.24
CA GLN A 24 -1.92 23.92 1.63
C GLN A 24 -3.01 24.73 2.34
N ASP A 25 -4.25 24.27 2.29
CA ASP A 25 -5.46 24.96 2.73
C ASP A 25 -5.90 24.59 4.16
N VAL A 26 -5.12 23.78 4.87
CA VAL A 26 -5.50 23.23 6.19
C VAL A 26 -4.43 23.37 7.24
N THR A 27 -4.88 23.44 8.49
CA THR A 27 -3.97 23.49 9.63
C THR A 27 -3.32 22.12 9.88
N PRO A 28 -2.14 22.08 10.53
CA PRO A 28 -1.49 20.81 10.88
C PRO A 28 -2.38 19.89 11.72
N GLU A 29 -3.16 20.45 12.65
CA GLU A 29 -4.08 19.70 13.51
C GLU A 29 -5.20 19.05 12.69
N GLN A 30 -5.73 19.78 11.69
CA GLN A 30 -6.72 19.25 10.77
C GLN A 30 -6.13 18.14 9.89
N ALA A 31 -4.88 18.27 9.46
CA ALA A 31 -4.21 17.23 8.69
C ALA A 31 -4.04 15.93 9.47
N ILE A 32 -3.65 16.01 10.74
CA ILE A 32 -3.55 14.84 11.62
C ILE A 32 -4.92 14.19 11.82
N ALA A 33 -5.96 15.00 12.04
CA ALA A 33 -7.32 14.51 12.21
C ALA A 33 -7.85 13.82 10.93
N ASP A 34 -7.60 14.42 9.76
CA ASP A 34 -7.97 13.84 8.46
C ASP A 34 -7.25 12.51 8.20
N GLU A 35 -5.96 12.43 8.52
CA GLU A 35 -5.18 11.21 8.37
C GLU A 35 -5.73 10.06 9.23
N GLU A 36 -6.04 10.34 10.49
CA GLU A 36 -6.57 9.35 11.43
C GLU A 36 -7.99 8.91 11.05
N LEU A 37 -8.86 9.84 10.63
CA LEU A 37 -10.18 9.50 10.10
C LEU A 37 -10.09 8.62 8.86
N CYS A 38 -9.21 8.95 7.93
CA CYS A 38 -8.99 8.13 6.73
C CYS A 38 -8.45 6.74 7.09
N ARG A 39 -7.54 6.65 8.07
CA ARG A 39 -6.97 5.37 8.52
C ARG A 39 -8.03 4.48 9.15
N GLN A 40 -8.87 5.05 10.03
CA GLN A 40 -9.97 4.32 10.66
C GLN A 40 -11.00 3.82 9.63
N ALA A 41 -11.38 4.67 8.68
CA ALA A 41 -12.30 4.29 7.61
C ALA A 41 -11.72 3.17 6.73
N ALA A 42 -10.43 3.29 6.36
CA ALA A 42 -9.73 2.26 5.60
C ALA A 42 -9.67 0.93 6.34
N TRP A 43 -9.39 0.95 7.65
CA TRP A 43 -9.37 -0.24 8.50
C TRP A 43 -10.73 -0.92 8.56
N GLN A 44 -11.81 -0.14 8.75
CA GLN A 44 -13.17 -0.68 8.81
C GLN A 44 -13.56 -1.35 7.48
N GLU A 45 -13.31 -0.66 6.37
CA GLU A 45 -13.65 -1.16 5.04
C GLU A 45 -12.80 -2.38 4.65
N ALA A 46 -11.49 -2.36 4.92
CA ALA A 46 -10.60 -3.50 4.63
C ALA A 46 -11.00 -4.75 5.44
N ASN A 47 -11.38 -4.58 6.72
CA ASN A 47 -11.90 -5.68 7.52
C ASN A 47 -13.23 -6.21 6.99
N PHE A 48 -14.16 -5.31 6.65
CA PHE A 48 -15.44 -5.68 6.08
C PHE A 48 -15.28 -6.45 4.77
N ARG A 49 -14.37 -6.02 3.89
CA ARG A 49 -14.06 -6.71 2.64
C ARG A 49 -13.42 -8.07 2.85
N THR A 50 -12.44 -8.15 3.75
CA THR A 50 -11.76 -9.41 4.05
C THR A 50 -12.72 -10.45 4.62
N LEU A 51 -13.61 -10.03 5.52
CA LEU A 51 -14.56 -10.94 6.19
C LEU A 51 -15.84 -11.20 5.38
N GLY A 52 -16.28 -10.25 4.55
CA GLY A 52 -17.56 -10.29 3.84
C GLY A 52 -17.48 -10.65 2.34
N TYR A 53 -16.35 -10.37 1.67
CA TYR A 53 -16.19 -10.55 0.23
C TYR A 53 -14.91 -11.31 -0.17
N GLY A 54 -14.03 -11.60 0.79
CA GLY A 54 -12.87 -12.45 0.56
C GLY A 54 -13.33 -13.86 0.17
N PRO A 55 -12.69 -14.53 -0.81
CA PRO A 55 -13.01 -15.89 -1.14
C PRO A 55 -12.70 -16.80 0.06
N PHE A 56 -13.72 -17.09 0.88
CA PHE A 56 -13.70 -18.16 1.86
C PHE A 56 -13.90 -19.49 1.10
N GLY A 57 -12.82 -20.01 0.52
CA GLY A 57 -12.86 -21.25 -0.21
C GLY A 57 -11.48 -21.70 -0.69
N PRO A 58 -11.32 -22.98 -1.04
CA PRO A 58 -10.09 -23.45 -1.67
C PRO A 58 -9.80 -22.60 -2.91
N TRP A 59 -8.52 -22.22 -3.11
CA TRP A 59 -7.98 -21.37 -4.18
C TRP A 59 -8.11 -21.97 -5.60
N LEU A 60 -9.23 -22.63 -5.86
CA LEU A 60 -9.63 -23.32 -7.06
C LEU A 60 -10.40 -22.34 -7.94
N HIS A 61 -9.65 -21.63 -8.79
CA HIS A 61 -10.25 -20.89 -9.90
C HIS A 61 -10.54 -21.85 -11.05
N ARG A 62 -11.46 -21.49 -11.95
CA ARG A 62 -11.67 -22.24 -13.20
C ARG A 62 -11.16 -21.43 -14.38
N ASP A 63 -10.44 -22.09 -15.30
CA ASP A 63 -10.09 -21.46 -16.57
C ASP A 63 -11.32 -21.31 -17.49
N VAL A 64 -11.13 -20.68 -18.66
CA VAL A 64 -12.17 -20.53 -19.70
C VAL A 64 -12.71 -21.87 -20.24
N PHE A 65 -12.03 -22.99 -19.95
CA PHE A 65 -12.45 -24.35 -20.30
C PHE A 65 -13.03 -25.12 -19.09
N GLY A 66 -13.22 -24.45 -17.95
CA GLY A 66 -13.80 -25.00 -16.74
C GLY A 66 -12.86 -25.88 -15.89
N ARG A 67 -11.56 -25.93 -16.19
CA ARG A 67 -10.57 -26.74 -15.46
C ARG A 67 -10.17 -26.07 -14.15
N PRO A 68 -10.07 -26.81 -13.03
CA PRO A 68 -9.61 -26.25 -11.77
C PRO A 68 -8.12 -25.88 -11.83
N LEU A 69 -7.81 -24.62 -11.54
CA LEU A 69 -6.46 -24.07 -11.38
C LEU A 69 -6.27 -23.68 -9.91
N PHE A 70 -5.20 -24.19 -9.32
CA PHE A 70 -4.76 -23.78 -7.99
C PHE A 70 -3.91 -22.53 -8.11
N TYR A 71 -4.33 -21.43 -7.48
CA TYR A 71 -3.54 -20.20 -7.42
C TYR A 71 -2.80 -20.12 -6.09
N PRO A 72 -1.49 -20.43 -6.03
CA PRO A 72 -0.75 -20.33 -4.78
C PRO A 72 -0.66 -18.86 -4.34
N PRO A 73 -0.79 -18.57 -3.03
CA PRO A 73 -0.55 -17.24 -2.52
C PRO A 73 0.88 -16.81 -2.85
N GLY A 74 1.03 -15.70 -3.59
CA GLY A 74 2.33 -15.17 -4.04
C GLY A 74 2.73 -15.49 -5.49
N GLY A 75 1.86 -16.12 -6.28
CA GLY A 75 2.07 -16.28 -7.73
C GLY A 75 1.86 -14.98 -8.53
N ALA A 76 2.31 -14.95 -9.80
CA ALA A 76 2.27 -13.76 -10.68
C ALA A 76 0.86 -13.19 -10.98
N PHE A 77 -0.20 -13.93 -10.68
CA PHE A 77 -1.62 -13.56 -10.85
C PHE A 77 -2.36 -13.48 -9.50
N PHE A 78 -1.64 -13.48 -8.38
CA PHE A 78 -2.22 -13.23 -7.06
C PHE A 78 -2.42 -11.72 -6.92
N ASP A 79 -3.66 -11.28 -6.72
CA ASP A 79 -3.92 -9.87 -6.43
C ASP A 79 -3.38 -9.55 -5.02
N PRO A 80 -2.34 -8.69 -4.89
CA PRO A 80 -1.77 -8.35 -3.60
C PRO A 80 -2.80 -7.67 -2.66
N TYR A 81 -3.84 -7.05 -3.20
CA TYR A 81 -4.91 -6.43 -2.42
C TYR A 81 -5.91 -7.43 -1.84
N MET A 82 -5.78 -8.73 -2.12
CA MET A 82 -6.47 -9.76 -1.33
C MET A 82 -5.96 -9.84 0.10
N ALA A 83 -4.72 -9.42 0.34
CA ALA A 83 -4.20 -9.27 1.70
C ALA A 83 -4.69 -7.96 2.30
N ARG A 84 -5.42 -8.07 3.42
CA ARG A 84 -6.07 -6.97 4.14
C ARG A 84 -5.17 -5.74 4.32
N SER A 85 -3.89 -5.94 4.65
CA SER A 85 -2.95 -4.83 4.90
C SER A 85 -2.67 -3.99 3.66
N PHE A 86 -2.62 -4.60 2.48
CA PHE A 86 -2.41 -3.88 1.22
C PHE A 86 -3.69 -3.15 0.78
N ASP A 87 -4.87 -3.77 0.97
CA ASP A 87 -6.14 -3.11 0.70
C ASP A 87 -6.36 -1.91 1.63
N GLU A 88 -6.05 -2.05 2.92
CA GLU A 88 -6.09 -0.97 3.91
C GLU A 88 -5.22 0.22 3.48
N SER A 89 -3.97 -0.05 3.06
CA SER A 89 -3.06 0.99 2.57
C SER A 89 -3.61 1.72 1.34
N ARG A 90 -4.17 0.97 0.38
CA ARG A 90 -4.78 1.53 -0.84
C ARG A 90 -6.02 2.38 -0.54
N LEU A 91 -6.86 1.93 0.37
CA LEU A 91 -8.06 2.65 0.80
C LEU A 91 -7.71 3.94 1.52
N TRP A 92 -6.68 3.90 2.37
CA TRP A 92 -6.16 5.09 3.04
C TRP A 92 -5.60 6.11 2.05
N ASP A 93 -4.75 5.67 1.11
CA ASP A 93 -4.23 6.53 0.03
C ASP A 93 -5.35 7.17 -0.80
N PHE A 94 -6.37 6.39 -1.13
CA PHE A 94 -7.54 6.87 -1.86
C PHE A 94 -8.31 7.94 -1.06
N CYS A 95 -8.51 7.73 0.24
CA CYS A 95 -9.17 8.69 1.13
C CYS A 95 -8.40 10.00 1.24
N MET A 96 -7.08 9.93 1.41
CA MET A 96 -6.22 11.13 1.46
C MET A 96 -6.29 11.91 0.15
N ARG A 97 -6.18 11.22 -0.99
CA ARG A 97 -6.28 11.84 -2.33
C ARG A 97 -7.66 12.44 -2.60
N SER A 98 -8.74 11.78 -2.17
CA SER A 98 -10.11 12.29 -2.39
C SER A 98 -10.41 13.54 -1.57
N LYS A 99 -9.75 13.69 -0.41
CA LYS A 99 -9.72 14.93 0.37
C LYS A 99 -8.83 16.02 -0.26
N GLY A 100 -8.09 15.72 -1.33
CA GLY A 100 -7.23 16.68 -2.01
C GLY A 100 -5.79 16.73 -1.50
N TYR A 101 -5.38 15.83 -0.61
CA TYR A 101 -3.98 15.71 -0.21
C TYR A 101 -3.13 15.14 -1.35
N GLN A 102 -1.90 15.64 -1.45
CA GLN A 102 -0.91 15.15 -2.39
C GLN A 102 0.28 14.58 -1.64
N LEU A 103 0.76 13.42 -2.09
CA LEU A 103 1.95 12.80 -1.54
C LEU A 103 3.18 13.51 -2.11
N GLN A 104 3.91 14.24 -1.28
CA GLN A 104 5.11 15.00 -1.66
C GLN A 104 6.31 14.54 -0.82
N PRO A 105 7.55 14.64 -1.34
CA PRO A 105 8.72 14.41 -0.53
C PRO A 105 8.76 15.43 0.61
N ALA A 106 9.03 14.96 1.83
CA ALA A 106 9.17 15.82 2.98
C ALA A 106 10.40 16.74 2.79
N PRO A 107 10.34 17.99 3.27
CA PRO A 107 11.49 18.88 3.26
C PRO A 107 12.65 18.22 4.02
N LYS A 108 13.85 18.37 3.47
CA LYS A 108 15.10 17.87 4.08
C LYS A 108 15.48 18.67 5.32
#